data_AF-A0A7C5LAJ3-F1
#
_entry.id   AF-A0A7C5LAJ3-F1
#
_cell.length_a   1.000
_cell.length_b   1.000
_cell.length_c   1.000
_cell.angle_alpha   90.00
_cell.angle_beta   90.00
_cell.angle_gamma   90.00
#
_symmetry.space_group_name_H-M   'P 1'
#
loop_
_entity.id
_entity.type
_entity.pdbx_description
1 polymer ?
#
loop_
_entity_poly.entity_id
_entity_poly.type
_entity_poly.pdbx_seq_one_letter_code
_entity_poly.pdbx_strand_id
1 'polypeptide(L)'
;MKIKNLVKGVIKKIGLDKSSPYKNGGFFNIEPCQKIAWVCKNRGEEGFTIMEIMIVLLIITLLATGVTVAVLPQLSKAKERTTCVRRAQILSAAEMYFADNGECPTIEDLKKTKILKGEPRDAWDQEFKIECTGEDEIIVTSSGKDKNFGTEDDLGDERCRQITKKQ
;
A
#
# COMPACT_ATOMS: atom_id res chain seq x y z
N MET A 1 -6.97 -25.70 44.78
CA MET A 1 -6.91 -26.93 43.95
C MET A 1 -8.23 -27.23 43.22
N LYS A 2 -8.87 -26.24 42.57
CA LYS A 2 -10.17 -26.42 41.87
C LYS A 2 -10.24 -25.83 40.45
N ILE A 3 -9.28 -25.00 40.04
CA ILE A 3 -9.30 -24.31 38.74
C ILE A 3 -8.81 -25.23 37.59
N LYS A 4 -7.90 -26.16 37.86
CA LYS A 4 -7.34 -27.09 36.85
C LYS A 4 -8.37 -28.07 36.26
N ASN A 5 -9.44 -28.39 37.00
CA ASN A 5 -10.46 -29.33 36.56
C ASN A 5 -11.51 -28.66 35.66
N LEU A 6 -11.69 -27.34 35.77
CA LEU A 6 -12.64 -26.59 34.94
C LEU A 6 -12.16 -26.45 33.49
N VAL A 7 -10.87 -26.16 33.30
CA VAL A 7 -10.27 -26.00 31.96
C VAL A 7 -10.24 -27.32 31.19
N LYS A 8 -10.02 -28.46 31.87
CA LYS A 8 -10.06 -29.79 31.24
C LYS A 8 -11.46 -30.17 30.71
N GLY A 9 -12.52 -29.76 31.40
CA GLY A 9 -13.90 -30.01 30.96
C GLY A 9 -14.30 -29.22 29.71
N VAL A 10 -13.81 -27.98 29.60
CA VAL A 10 -14.09 -27.10 28.45
C VAL A 10 -13.35 -27.59 27.20
N ILE A 11 -12.06 -27.98 27.31
CA ILE A 11 -11.28 -28.47 26.15
C ILE A 11 -11.87 -29.77 25.56
N LYS A 12 -12.46 -30.65 26.38
CA LYS A 12 -13.07 -31.90 25.92
C LYS A 12 -14.39 -31.69 25.15
N LYS A 13 -15.09 -30.57 25.35
CA LYS A 13 -16.40 -30.28 24.74
C LYS A 13 -16.30 -29.53 23.40
N ILE A 14 -15.12 -29.00 23.05
CA ILE A 14 -14.89 -28.19 21.83
C ILE A 14 -14.36 -29.05 20.66
N GLY A 15 -14.08 -30.35 20.85
CA GLY A 15 -13.70 -31.22 19.73
C GLY A 15 -12.47 -30.72 18.95
N LEU A 16 -11.54 -30.04 19.62
CA LEU A 16 -10.27 -29.64 19.02
C LEU A 16 -9.33 -30.85 19.03
N ASP A 17 -9.39 -31.61 17.95
CA ASP A 17 -8.39 -32.60 17.60
C ASP A 17 -7.02 -31.91 17.49
N LYS A 18 -6.10 -32.28 18.39
CA LYS A 18 -4.71 -31.80 18.42
C LYS A 18 -3.78 -32.73 17.62
N SER A 19 -4.17 -33.10 16.42
CA SER A 19 -3.31 -33.87 15.51
C SER A 19 -3.10 -33.13 14.18
N SER A 20 -2.33 -32.05 14.22
CA SER A 20 -1.74 -31.47 13.02
C SER A 20 -0.22 -31.46 13.14
N PRO A 21 0.48 -32.42 12.49
CA PRO A 21 1.93 -32.42 12.40
C PRO A 21 2.35 -31.86 11.04
N TYR A 22 2.28 -30.54 10.84
CA TYR A 22 3.09 -29.91 9.79
C TYR A 22 4.53 -29.81 10.32
N LYS A 23 5.29 -30.90 10.15
CA LYS A 23 6.73 -30.91 10.34
C LYS A 23 7.41 -30.33 9.11
N ASN A 24 8.18 -29.28 9.36
CA ASN A 24 9.21 -28.74 8.50
C ASN A 24 10.25 -29.80 8.15
N GLY A 25 10.71 -29.81 6.90
CA GLY A 25 11.88 -30.56 6.46
C GLY A 25 11.73 -31.00 5.01
N GLY A 26 12.30 -30.23 4.09
CA GLY A 26 12.41 -30.65 2.69
C GLY A 26 13.35 -31.85 2.55
N PHE A 27 13.05 -32.70 1.55
CA PHE A 27 14.04 -33.40 0.72
C PHE A 27 13.24 -34.13 -0.36
N PHE A 28 13.69 -34.00 -1.60
CA PHE A 28 13.26 -34.84 -2.73
C PHE A 28 13.20 -36.32 -2.31
N ASN A 29 12.00 -36.90 -2.30
CA ASN A 29 11.81 -38.33 -2.59
C ASN A 29 10.33 -38.62 -2.84
N ILE A 30 10.00 -38.77 -4.12
CA ILE A 30 8.71 -39.23 -4.59
C ILE A 30 8.90 -40.71 -4.91
N GLU A 31 8.34 -41.57 -4.06
CA GLU A 31 8.21 -43.01 -4.31
C GLU A 31 6.75 -43.46 -4.06
N PRO A 32 6.31 -44.57 -4.69
CA PRO A 32 5.17 -44.53 -5.59
C PRO A 32 3.83 -44.80 -4.90
N CYS A 33 2.79 -44.29 -5.57
CA CYS A 33 1.39 -44.47 -5.27
C CYS A 33 1.03 -45.97 -5.29
N GLN A 34 0.94 -46.61 -4.13
CA GLN A 34 0.45 -47.98 -4.04
C GLN A 34 -0.44 -48.12 -2.80
N LYS A 35 -1.69 -48.53 -3.03
CA LYS A 35 -2.71 -49.04 -2.07
C LYS A 35 -3.95 -48.16 -1.76
N ILE A 36 -4.44 -47.37 -2.70
CA ILE A 36 -5.89 -47.10 -2.75
C ILE A 36 -6.36 -47.28 -4.19
N ALA A 37 -6.86 -48.48 -4.49
CA ALA A 37 -7.46 -48.81 -5.77
C ALA A 37 -8.85 -48.18 -5.84
N TRP A 38 -8.94 -46.87 -6.05
CA TRP A 38 -10.05 -46.21 -6.72
C TRP A 38 -9.59 -44.79 -7.08
N VAL A 39 -9.55 -44.51 -8.38
CA VAL A 39 -9.35 -43.18 -9.00
C VAL A 39 -7.90 -42.68 -9.12
N CYS A 40 -7.04 -43.43 -9.82
CA CYS A 40 -6.21 -42.79 -10.84
C CYS A 40 -6.96 -42.89 -12.17
N LYS A 41 -8.05 -42.12 -12.30
CA LYS A 41 -8.65 -41.86 -13.61
C LYS A 41 -7.57 -41.09 -14.38
N ASN A 42 -7.02 -41.72 -15.42
CA ASN A 42 -6.23 -41.03 -16.42
C ASN A 42 -7.10 -39.88 -16.93
N ARG A 43 -6.91 -38.68 -16.38
CA ARG A 43 -7.48 -37.48 -16.98
C ARG A 43 -6.73 -37.41 -18.29
N GLY A 44 -7.42 -37.72 -19.39
CA GLY A 44 -6.85 -37.56 -20.72
C GLY A 44 -6.20 -36.19 -20.73
N GLU A 45 -4.90 -36.17 -21.03
CA GLU A 45 -4.24 -34.92 -21.36
C GLU A 45 -4.85 -34.47 -22.69
N GLU A 46 -6.00 -33.81 -22.60
CA GLU A 46 -6.60 -33.09 -23.70
C GLU A 46 -5.65 -31.94 -24.00
N GLY A 47 -4.76 -32.16 -24.96
CA GLY A 47 -3.83 -31.14 -25.44
C GLY A 47 -4.62 -29.96 -25.97
N PHE A 48 -4.26 -28.75 -25.52
CA PHE A 48 -4.82 -27.52 -26.07
C PHE A 48 -4.59 -27.47 -27.57
N THR A 49 -5.64 -27.18 -28.33
CA THR A 49 -5.51 -27.00 -29.77
C THR A 49 -4.78 -25.69 -30.05
N ILE A 50 -3.96 -25.65 -31.11
CA ILE A 50 -3.23 -24.42 -31.50
C ILE A 50 -4.22 -23.28 -31.80
N MET A 51 -5.37 -23.61 -32.40
CA MET A 51 -6.42 -22.66 -32.74
C MET A 51 -7.03 -21.98 -31.51
N GLU A 52 -7.14 -22.69 -30.40
CA GLU A 52 -7.68 -22.13 -29.15
C GLU A 52 -6.77 -21.04 -28.59
N ILE A 53 -5.46 -21.25 -28.62
CA ILE A 53 -4.50 -20.21 -28.22
C ILE A 53 -4.45 -19.06 -29.23
N MET A 54 -4.61 -19.33 -30.54
CA MET A 54 -4.63 -18.26 -31.56
C MET A 54 -5.80 -17.29 -31.38
N ILE A 55 -7.02 -17.81 -31.18
CA ILE A 55 -8.22 -16.97 -31.01
C ILE A 55 -8.11 -16.16 -29.72
N VAL A 56 -7.58 -16.75 -28.64
CA VAL A 56 -7.39 -16.05 -27.37
C VAL A 56 -6.40 -14.89 -27.52
N LEU A 57 -5.26 -15.10 -28.17
CA LEU A 57 -4.29 -14.03 -28.43
C LEU A 57 -4.86 -12.93 -29.34
N LEU A 58 -5.69 -13.28 -30.31
CA LEU A 58 -6.39 -12.31 -31.16
C LEU A 58 -7.32 -11.40 -30.34
N ILE A 59 -8.15 -11.99 -29.47
CA ILE A 59 -9.07 -11.20 -28.63
C ILE A 59 -8.31 -10.37 -27.61
N ILE A 60 -7.22 -10.89 -27.02
CA ILE A 60 -6.38 -10.15 -26.08
C ILE A 60 -5.73 -8.95 -26.77
N THR A 61 -5.19 -9.10 -27.99
CA THR A 61 -4.59 -7.96 -28.72
C THR A 61 -5.63 -6.90 -29.07
N LEU A 62 -6.83 -7.30 -29.49
CA LEU A 62 -7.93 -6.38 -29.79
C LEU A 62 -8.34 -5.60 -28.53
N LEU A 63 -8.59 -6.28 -27.41
CA LEU A 63 -8.99 -5.63 -26.16
C LEU A 63 -7.87 -4.77 -25.56
N ALA A 64 -6.62 -5.22 -25.65
CA ALA A 64 -5.46 -4.50 -25.12
C ALA A 64 -5.29 -3.11 -25.75
N THR A 65 -5.70 -2.92 -27.01
CA THR A 65 -5.63 -1.60 -27.67
C THR A 65 -6.69 -0.60 -27.16
N GLY A 66 -7.84 -1.06 -26.65
CA GLY A 66 -9.01 -0.20 -26.39
C GLY A 66 -9.13 0.38 -24.97
N VAL A 67 -8.52 -0.23 -23.96
CA VAL A 67 -8.86 0.03 -22.54
C VAL A 67 -7.89 0.93 -21.75
N THR A 68 -6.89 1.54 -22.40
CA THR A 68 -5.72 2.09 -21.68
C THR A 68 -5.83 3.54 -21.19
N VAL A 69 -6.62 4.42 -21.80
CA VAL A 69 -6.42 5.88 -21.63
C VAL A 69 -7.32 6.60 -20.62
N ALA A 70 -8.39 5.99 -20.11
CA ALA A 70 -9.41 6.73 -19.34
C ALA A 70 -9.05 7.00 -17.85
N VAL A 71 -8.10 6.25 -17.26
CA VAL A 71 -7.86 6.29 -15.80
C VAL A 71 -6.80 7.30 -15.35
N LEU A 72 -5.89 7.70 -16.24
CA LEU A 72 -4.77 8.60 -15.93
C LEU A 72 -5.17 9.95 -15.30
N PRO A 73 -6.19 10.69 -15.79
CA PRO A 73 -6.55 11.99 -15.20
C PRO A 73 -7.21 11.87 -13.82
N GLN A 74 -7.76 10.71 -13.48
CA GLN A 74 -8.30 10.48 -12.13
C GLN A 74 -7.17 10.18 -11.14
N LEU A 75 -6.15 9.45 -11.59
CA LEU A 75 -4.96 9.19 -10.78
C LEU A 75 -4.22 10.49 -10.44
N SER A 76 -4.07 11.43 -11.38
CA SER A 76 -3.40 12.71 -11.08
C SER A 76 -4.15 13.51 -10.02
N LYS A 77 -5.48 13.60 -10.12
CA LYS A 77 -6.31 14.28 -9.11
C LYS A 77 -6.23 13.59 -7.74
N ALA A 78 -6.19 12.26 -7.72
CA ALA A 78 -6.04 11.50 -6.48
C ALA A 78 -4.66 11.72 -5.84
N LYS A 79 -3.60 11.82 -6.66
CA LYS A 79 -2.25 12.16 -6.21
C LYS A 79 -2.21 13.56 -5.58
N GLU A 80 -2.77 14.57 -6.25
CA GLU A 80 -2.87 15.93 -5.71
C GLU A 80 -3.57 15.96 -4.34
N ARG A 81 -4.72 15.27 -4.21
CA ARG A 81 -5.45 15.17 -2.93
C ARG A 81 -4.63 14.48 -1.85
N THR A 82 -3.96 13.38 -2.19
CA THR A 82 -3.10 12.62 -1.27
C THR A 82 -1.95 13.50 -0.78
N THR A 83 -1.32 14.26 -1.67
CA THR A 83 -0.27 15.21 -1.34
C THR A 83 -0.79 16.31 -0.42
N CYS A 84 -1.99 16.85 -0.65
CA CYS A 84 -2.59 17.84 0.26
C CYS A 84 -2.87 17.29 1.66
N VAL A 85 -3.30 16.03 1.79
CA VAL A 85 -3.47 15.37 3.10
C VAL A 85 -2.11 15.18 3.79
N ARG A 86 -1.09 14.72 3.05
CA ARG A 86 0.27 14.56 3.60
C ARG A 86 0.87 15.90 4.02
N ARG A 87 0.68 16.95 3.23
CA ARG A 87 1.08 18.32 3.55
C ARG A 87 0.49 18.76 4.89
N ALA A 88 -0.80 18.54 5.11
CA ALA A 88 -1.46 18.88 6.38
C ALA A 88 -0.86 18.09 7.57
N GLN A 89 -0.53 16.81 7.38
CA GLN A 89 0.15 16.01 8.41
C GLN A 89 1.55 16.54 8.72
N ILE A 90 2.31 16.94 7.69
CA ILE A 90 3.65 17.53 7.84
C ILE A 90 3.58 18.88 8.52
N LEU A 91 2.61 19.72 8.15
CA LEU A 91 2.39 21.01 8.79
C LEU A 91 2.12 20.84 10.29
N SER A 92 1.19 19.97 10.68
CA SER A 92 0.91 19.73 12.10
C SER A 92 2.11 19.17 12.87
N ALA A 93 2.95 18.34 12.23
CA ALA A 93 4.18 17.86 12.84
C ALA A 93 5.25 18.94 12.95
N ALA A 94 5.33 19.83 11.96
CA ALA A 94 6.23 20.97 11.95
C ALA A 94 5.85 21.99 13.05
N GLU A 95 4.56 22.28 13.20
CA GLU A 95 4.02 23.12 14.28
C GLU A 95 4.35 22.51 15.65
N MET A 96 4.19 21.19 15.81
CA MET A 96 4.55 20.50 17.07
C MET A 96 6.06 20.60 17.36
N TYR A 97 6.91 20.39 16.36
CA TYR A 97 8.35 20.54 16.52
C TYR A 97 8.74 21.97 16.90
N PHE A 98 8.12 22.96 16.24
CA PHE A 98 8.36 24.36 16.50
C PHE A 98 7.91 24.75 17.92
N ALA A 99 6.79 24.22 18.40
CA ALA A 99 6.33 24.44 19.78
C ALA A 99 7.28 23.88 20.84
N ASP A 100 7.95 22.75 20.56
CA ASP A 100 8.87 22.09 21.50
C ASP A 100 10.28 22.73 21.50
N ASN A 101 10.79 23.12 20.32
CA ASN A 101 12.18 23.56 20.16
C ASN A 101 12.36 25.05 19.85
N GLY A 102 11.30 25.75 19.40
CA GLY A 102 11.36 27.15 18.98
C GLY A 102 12.14 27.42 17.69
N GLU A 103 12.56 26.37 16.97
CA GLU A 103 13.36 26.46 15.74
C GLU A 103 12.57 25.94 14.54
N CYS A 104 12.77 26.58 13.37
CA CYS A 104 12.13 26.16 12.12
C CYS A 104 12.58 24.74 11.74
N PRO A 105 11.65 23.77 11.62
CA PRO A 105 11.99 22.39 11.34
C PRO A 105 12.48 22.20 9.92
N THR A 106 13.54 21.42 9.75
CA THR A 106 13.87 20.82 8.45
C THR A 106 13.21 19.45 8.31
N ILE A 107 13.06 18.96 7.07
CA ILE A 107 12.49 17.63 6.84
C ILE A 107 13.34 16.52 7.51
N GLU A 108 14.65 16.71 7.59
CA GLU A 108 15.53 15.76 8.27
C GLU A 108 15.24 15.69 9.77
N ASP A 109 14.93 16.81 10.40
CA ASP A 109 14.65 16.86 11.84
C ASP A 109 13.31 16.23 12.18
N LEU A 110 12.30 16.41 11.31
CA LEU A 110 11.02 15.70 11.41
C LEU A 110 11.17 14.18 11.25
N LYS A 111 12.13 13.72 10.43
CA LYS A 111 12.47 12.29 10.31
C LYS A 111 13.17 11.77 11.57
N LYS A 112 14.14 12.52 12.11
CA LYS A 112 14.91 12.12 13.31
C LYS A 112 14.01 12.00 14.54
N THR A 113 13.11 12.95 14.73
CA THR A 113 12.19 12.99 15.88
C THR A 113 11.05 11.98 15.80
N LYS A 114 10.86 11.33 14.63
CA LYS A 114 9.80 10.32 14.38
C LYS A 114 8.39 10.83 14.72
N ILE A 115 8.18 12.15 14.68
CA ILE A 115 6.86 12.77 14.86
C ILE A 115 5.95 12.36 13.70
N LEU A 116 6.52 12.20 12.50
CA LEU A 116 5.81 11.78 11.30
C LEU A 116 5.64 10.26 11.22
N LYS A 117 4.40 9.85 10.91
CA LYS A 117 4.08 8.47 10.56
C LYS A 117 4.30 8.26 9.05
N GLY A 118 5.53 7.88 8.68
CA GLY A 118 5.90 7.56 7.30
C GLY A 118 6.95 8.52 6.72
N GLU A 119 7.30 8.32 5.45
CA GLU A 119 8.25 9.21 4.77
C GLU A 119 7.58 10.52 4.37
N PRO A 120 8.21 11.69 4.63
CA PRO A 120 7.71 13.01 4.24
C PRO A 120 7.93 13.27 2.74
N ARG A 121 7.28 12.44 1.92
CA ARG A 121 7.30 12.55 0.47
C ARG A 121 5.89 12.72 -0.08
N ASP A 122 5.77 13.39 -1.20
CA ASP A 122 4.50 13.54 -1.91
C ASP A 122 4.15 12.29 -2.75
N ALA A 123 3.08 12.38 -3.54
CA ALA A 123 2.62 11.30 -4.43
C ALA A 123 3.46 11.13 -5.72
N TRP A 124 4.45 12.00 -5.94
CA TRP A 124 5.44 11.95 -7.02
C TRP A 124 6.86 11.69 -6.52
N ASP A 125 6.98 11.24 -5.26
CA ASP A 125 8.23 10.89 -4.61
C ASP A 125 9.20 12.07 -4.47
N GLN A 126 8.66 13.29 -4.36
CA GLN A 126 9.41 14.52 -4.06
C GLN A 126 9.27 14.88 -2.58
N GLU A 127 10.31 15.50 -2.04
CA GLU A 127 10.33 16.00 -0.67
C GLU A 127 9.63 17.35 -0.57
N PHE A 128 8.99 17.61 0.57
CA PHE A 128 8.33 18.90 0.80
C PHE A 128 9.36 19.97 1.17
N LYS A 129 9.13 21.18 0.68
CA LYS A 129 9.86 22.37 1.12
C LYS A 129 9.12 23.00 2.30
N ILE A 130 9.84 23.25 3.39
CA ILE A 130 9.32 23.96 4.56
C ILE A 130 9.99 25.34 4.60
N GLU A 131 9.18 26.38 4.68
CA GLU A 131 9.61 27.76 4.84
C GLU A 131 8.90 28.35 6.06
N CYS A 132 9.66 28.88 7.02
CA CYS A 132 9.09 29.60 8.14
C CYS A 132 9.19 31.10 7.86
N THR A 133 8.05 31.77 7.76
CA THR A 133 7.98 33.23 7.61
C THR A 133 7.50 33.82 8.92
N GLY A 134 8.37 34.55 9.62
CA GLY A 134 8.05 35.07 10.95
C GLY A 134 8.03 33.99 12.04
N GLU A 135 7.37 34.28 13.16
CA GLU A 135 7.36 33.41 14.36
C GLU A 135 6.33 32.28 14.28
N ASP A 136 5.15 32.50 13.66
CA ASP A 136 4.04 31.52 13.71
C ASP A 136 3.58 30.99 12.34
N GLU A 137 4.15 31.45 11.22
CA GLU A 137 3.69 31.05 9.89
C GLU A 137 4.66 30.03 9.25
N ILE A 138 4.29 28.75 9.36
CA ILE A 138 5.00 27.64 8.70
C ILE A 138 4.30 27.32 7.38
N ILE A 139 5.03 27.47 6.28
CA ILE A 139 4.56 27.19 4.93
C ILE A 139 5.21 25.90 4.45
N VAL A 140 4.38 24.89 4.17
CA VAL A 140 4.80 23.64 3.55
C VAL A 140 4.35 23.62 2.09
N THR A 141 5.26 23.34 1.15
CA THR A 141 4.98 23.33 -0.30
C THR A 141 5.55 22.06 -0.95
N SER A 142 4.84 21.48 -1.92
CA SER A 142 5.33 20.37 -2.78
C SER A 142 5.38 20.84 -4.23
N SER A 143 6.38 20.35 -4.97
CA SER A 143 6.65 20.66 -6.39
C SER A 143 5.71 19.98 -7.40
N GLY A 144 4.68 19.28 -6.91
CA GLY A 144 3.63 18.75 -7.76
C GLY A 144 4.10 17.71 -8.79
N LYS A 145 3.52 17.80 -10.00
CA LYS A 145 3.68 16.79 -11.05
C LYS A 145 4.97 17.03 -11.85
N ASP A 146 5.34 18.27 -12.05
CA ASP A 146 6.50 18.67 -12.84
C ASP A 146 7.84 18.58 -12.08
N LYS A 147 7.75 18.44 -10.75
CA LYS A 147 8.86 18.29 -9.79
C LYS A 147 9.74 19.53 -9.65
N ASN A 148 9.34 20.67 -10.18
CA ASN A 148 10.05 21.93 -10.04
C ASN A 148 9.28 22.84 -9.09
N PHE A 149 10.00 23.54 -8.20
CA PHE A 149 9.38 24.55 -7.35
C PHE A 149 9.29 25.89 -8.08
N GLY A 150 8.25 26.66 -7.79
CA GLY A 150 7.98 27.97 -8.40
C GLY A 150 7.12 27.91 -9.66
N THR A 151 6.43 26.78 -9.89
CA THR A 151 5.57 26.53 -11.05
C THR A 151 4.10 26.56 -10.65
N GLU A 152 3.20 26.56 -11.64
CA GLU A 152 1.75 26.68 -11.39
C GLU A 152 1.12 25.45 -10.73
N ASP A 153 1.82 24.30 -10.73
CA ASP A 153 1.36 23.05 -10.12
C ASP A 153 1.86 22.82 -8.69
N ASP A 154 2.55 23.82 -8.11
CA ASP A 154 2.94 23.80 -6.71
C ASP A 154 1.73 23.64 -5.77
N LEU A 155 1.83 22.65 -4.89
CA LEU A 155 0.79 22.32 -3.92
C LEU A 155 1.06 23.03 -2.59
N GLY A 156 0.76 24.33 -2.58
CA GLY A 156 0.71 25.16 -1.38
C GLY A 156 -0.65 25.17 -0.68
N ASP A 157 -0.79 26.06 0.29
CA ASP A 157 -1.99 26.16 1.14
C ASP A 157 -3.26 26.50 0.37
N GLU A 158 -3.17 27.55 -0.44
CA GLU A 158 -4.28 28.03 -1.24
C GLU A 158 -4.75 26.97 -2.23
N ARG A 159 -3.81 26.36 -2.96
CA ARG A 159 -4.10 25.33 -3.96
C ARG A 159 -4.78 24.12 -3.34
N CYS A 160 -4.27 23.65 -2.20
CA CYS A 160 -4.87 22.52 -1.50
C CYS A 160 -6.28 22.81 -0.98
N ARG A 161 -6.56 24.03 -0.49
CA ARG A 161 -7.93 24.42 -0.11
C ARG A 161 -8.88 24.43 -1.31
N GLN A 162 -8.42 24.84 -2.48
CA GLN A 162 -9.25 24.80 -3.71
C GLN A 162 -9.56 23.36 -4.13
N ILE A 163 -8.61 22.44 -4.02
CA ILE A 163 -8.78 21.03 -4.39
C ILE A 163 -9.75 20.31 -3.45
N THR A 164 -9.69 20.58 -2.14
CA THR A 164 -10.57 19.93 -1.15
C THR A 164 -11.99 20.49 -1.18
N LYS A 165 -12.17 21.79 -1.45
CA LYS A 165 -13.51 22.42 -1.57
C LYS A 165 -14.29 22.01 -2.81
N LYS A 166 -13.64 21.44 -3.82
CA LYS A 166 -14.25 21.07 -5.11
C LYS A 166 -14.89 19.67 -5.11
N GLN A 167 -15.05 19.06 -3.94
CA GLN A 167 -15.71 17.77 -3.76
C GLN A 167 -17.17 17.92 -3.34
#